data_AF-A0A1H8ESA0-F1
#
_entry.id   AF-A0A1H8ESA0-F1
#
_cell.length_a   1.000
_cell.length_b   1.000
_cell.length_c   1.000
_cell.angle_alpha   90.00
_cell.angle_beta   90.00
_cell.angle_gamma   90.00
#
_symmetry.space_group_name_H-M   'P 1'
#
loop_
_entity.id
_entity.type
_entity.pdbx_description
1 polymer ?
#
loop_
_entity_poly.entity_id
_entity_poly.type
_entity_poly.pdbx_seq_one_letter_code
_entity_poly.pdbx_strand_id
1 'polypeptide(L)'
;MSGRVPLRPLTVVEEGDEVLVGDPATGTFVAMPAVGGVVISALLRGATEEEAAAEAESFAGEPVDLPSFVATLAELGFVDDQPERERRAARTAPIQMRRWMAGVSRRLARPFFGRVAWACYAALALLCLAVFAASPSLFPNPARDAFLLDDVGLSALLLMPFVLVSTALHECGHWLAARAIGVRSRFGVDRRMMLLVLETDLSQVWTVPRHRRYGPLLGGMAVDVVVLSLLLGARLLIRQGVWSPAPVVDATLALWVFVKVAGLLWQCMVFLRTDLYAVLVNALGCRDLWRVKTLLLRRAFGRLTPAQAAELDAAAPADVRAGRWFRWLWLAGFAGVLAWFVFFVVPVAVAVLAWTADGLLLGPFRPQFWYALLCAALLLGPYVLAVSLAVREYARR
;
A
#
# COMPACT_ATOMS: atom_id res chain seq x y z
N MET A 1 34.22 -32.05 -11.23
CA MET A 1 34.26 -30.68 -11.78
C MET A 1 33.33 -29.85 -10.92
N SER A 2 33.85 -29.15 -9.91
CA SER A 2 33.05 -28.41 -8.95
C SER A 2 32.42 -27.21 -9.68
N GLY A 3 31.12 -27.29 -9.93
CA GLY A 3 30.37 -26.29 -10.68
C GLY A 3 30.21 -25.02 -9.85
N ARG A 4 30.36 -23.86 -10.48
CA ARG A 4 29.87 -22.61 -9.90
C ARG A 4 28.38 -22.51 -10.21
N VAL A 5 27.56 -22.38 -9.18
CA VAL A 5 26.12 -22.12 -9.35
C VAL A 5 25.94 -20.64 -9.69
N PRO A 6 25.44 -20.28 -10.88
CA PRO A 6 25.20 -18.89 -11.23
C PRO A 6 23.96 -18.39 -10.49
N LEU A 7 24.15 -17.75 -9.34
CA LEU A 7 23.04 -17.09 -8.65
C LEU A 7 22.72 -15.74 -9.28
N ARG A 8 21.44 -15.39 -9.24
CA ARG A 8 20.99 -14.02 -9.49
C ARG A 8 21.60 -13.06 -8.45
N PRO A 9 21.59 -11.73 -8.67
CA PRO A 9 22.07 -10.76 -7.69
C PRO A 9 21.11 -10.65 -6.50
N LEU A 10 21.09 -11.68 -5.65
CA LEU A 10 20.25 -11.79 -4.47
C LEU A 10 20.75 -10.85 -3.36
N THR A 11 19.82 -10.36 -2.56
CA THR A 11 20.10 -9.65 -1.30
C THR A 11 19.85 -10.59 -0.14
N VAL A 12 20.79 -10.62 0.82
CA VAL A 12 20.70 -11.38 2.07
C VAL A 12 20.62 -10.39 3.23
N VAL A 13 19.59 -10.51 4.07
CA VAL A 13 19.35 -9.62 5.21
C VAL A 13 19.10 -10.46 6.46
N GLU A 14 19.91 -10.27 7.50
CA GLU A 14 19.73 -10.95 8.78
C GLU A 14 18.46 -10.47 9.51
N GLU A 15 17.66 -11.42 10.00
CA GLU A 15 16.44 -11.21 10.79
C GLU A 15 16.41 -12.12 12.04
N GLY A 16 17.19 -11.77 13.07
CA GLY A 16 17.27 -12.60 14.28
C GLY A 16 18.03 -13.88 13.99
N ASP A 17 17.39 -15.04 14.22
CA ASP A 17 18.00 -16.37 14.01
C ASP A 17 17.84 -16.88 12.56
N GLU A 18 17.24 -16.08 11.69
CA GLU A 18 17.02 -16.39 10.28
C GLU A 18 17.58 -15.30 9.36
N VAL A 19 17.62 -15.61 8.05
CA VAL A 19 17.95 -14.65 7.00
C VAL A 19 16.79 -14.52 6.00
N LEU A 20 16.55 -13.28 5.56
CA LEU A 20 15.65 -12.97 4.45
C LEU A 20 16.46 -12.84 3.17
N VAL A 21 16.20 -13.71 2.20
CA VAL A 21 16.89 -13.72 0.92
C VAL A 21 15.90 -13.45 -0.21
N GLY A 22 16.27 -12.60 -1.15
CA GLY A 22 15.40 -12.34 -2.29
C GLY A 22 16.10 -11.64 -3.45
N ASP A 23 15.44 -11.69 -4.61
CA ASP A 23 15.87 -11.01 -5.84
C ASP A 23 15.19 -9.63 -5.92
N PRO A 24 15.96 -8.53 -5.77
CA PRO A 24 15.47 -7.17 -5.97
C PRO A 24 14.72 -6.97 -7.30
N ALA A 25 15.16 -7.60 -8.39
CA ALA A 25 14.60 -7.37 -9.71
C ALA A 25 13.18 -7.93 -9.87
N THR A 26 12.88 -9.04 -9.19
CA THR A 26 11.58 -9.71 -9.22
C THR A 26 10.68 -9.31 -8.04
N GLY A 27 11.25 -8.84 -6.93
CA GLY A 27 10.50 -8.51 -5.71
C GLY A 27 10.13 -9.72 -4.86
N THR A 28 10.69 -10.90 -5.17
CA THR A 28 10.46 -12.15 -4.43
C THR A 28 11.45 -12.28 -3.28
N PHE A 29 10.94 -12.43 -2.06
CA PHE A 29 11.73 -12.63 -0.84
C PHE A 29 11.24 -13.83 -0.06
N VAL A 30 12.18 -14.62 0.47
CA VAL A 30 11.94 -15.84 1.23
C VAL A 30 12.79 -15.80 2.50
N ALA A 31 12.17 -16.06 3.64
CA ALA A 31 12.89 -16.25 4.91
C ALA A 31 13.37 -17.70 5.01
N MET A 32 14.62 -17.89 5.44
CA MET A 32 15.24 -19.19 5.59
C MET A 32 16.21 -19.21 6.78
N PRO A 33 16.61 -20.40 7.28
CA PRO A 33 17.58 -20.51 8.38
C PRO A 33 18.90 -19.79 8.06
N ALA A 34 19.59 -19.29 9.09
CA ALA A 34 20.87 -18.58 8.94
C ALA A 34 21.91 -19.36 8.11
N VAL A 35 21.94 -20.69 8.24
CA VAL A 35 22.79 -21.60 7.46
C VAL A 35 22.60 -21.39 5.94
N GLY A 36 21.37 -21.23 5.47
CA GLY A 36 21.09 -20.95 4.05
C GLY A 36 21.62 -19.59 3.59
N GLY A 37 21.66 -18.60 4.49
CA GLY A 37 22.29 -17.30 4.22
C GLY A 37 23.79 -17.38 4.05
N VAL A 38 24.46 -18.26 4.81
CA VAL A 38 25.89 -18.54 4.69
C VAL A 38 26.19 -19.15 3.32
N VAL A 39 25.43 -20.18 2.92
CA VAL A 39 25.55 -20.81 1.59
C VAL A 39 25.41 -19.77 0.48
N ILE A 40 24.33 -18.98 0.50
CA ILE A 40 24.06 -18.00 -0.55
C ILE A 40 25.12 -16.89 -0.58
N SER A 41 25.60 -16.45 0.58
CA SER A 41 26.67 -15.44 0.67
C SER A 41 28.00 -15.98 0.15
N ALA A 42 28.30 -17.27 0.35
CA ALA A 42 29.48 -17.92 -0.22
C ALA A 42 29.37 -18.03 -1.75
N LEU A 43 28.24 -18.51 -2.26
CA LEU A 43 27.99 -18.63 -3.70
C LEU A 43 28.01 -17.27 -4.42
N LEU A 44 27.45 -16.21 -3.82
CA LEU A 44 27.51 -14.84 -4.35
C LEU A 44 28.94 -14.27 -4.41
N ARG A 45 29.83 -14.72 -3.52
CA ARG A 45 31.28 -14.37 -3.56
C ARG A 45 32.04 -15.17 -4.62
N GLY A 46 31.39 -16.12 -5.30
CA GLY A 46 31.98 -16.97 -6.33
C GLY A 46 32.65 -18.24 -5.80
N ALA A 47 32.34 -18.64 -4.56
CA ALA A 47 32.78 -19.91 -4.00
C ALA A 47 32.21 -21.11 -4.80
N THR A 48 32.91 -22.24 -4.77
CA THR A 48 32.38 -23.49 -5.32
C THR A 48 31.31 -24.09 -4.41
N GLU A 49 30.54 -25.05 -4.91
CA GLU A 49 29.60 -25.81 -4.09
C GLU A 49 30.30 -26.48 -2.88
N GLU A 50 31.48 -27.06 -3.09
CA GLU A 50 32.26 -27.69 -2.01
C GLU A 50 32.70 -26.68 -0.93
N GLU A 51 33.15 -25.49 -1.34
CA GLU A 51 33.55 -24.42 -0.42
C GLU A 51 32.34 -23.87 0.36
N ALA A 52 31.21 -23.68 -0.31
CA ALA A 52 29.97 -23.23 0.30
C ALA A 52 29.39 -24.26 1.28
N ALA A 53 29.48 -25.55 0.97
CA ALA A 53 29.10 -26.64 1.86
C ALA A 53 29.98 -26.66 3.12
N ALA A 54 31.31 -26.60 2.96
CA ALA A 54 32.22 -26.60 4.11
C ALA A 54 32.00 -25.39 5.04
N GLU A 55 31.72 -24.21 4.48
CA GLU A 55 31.39 -23.01 5.27
C GLU A 55 30.06 -23.17 6.02
N ALA A 56 29.05 -23.75 5.36
CA ALA A 56 27.73 -23.99 5.95
C ALA A 56 27.76 -25.08 7.04
N GLU A 57 28.50 -26.16 6.85
CA GLU A 57 28.68 -27.24 7.83
C GLU A 57 29.45 -26.76 9.06
N SER A 58 30.49 -25.96 8.86
CA SER A 58 31.22 -25.31 9.96
C SER A 58 30.30 -24.39 10.78
N PHE A 59 29.39 -23.69 10.12
CA PHE A 59 28.42 -22.82 10.77
C PHE A 59 27.27 -23.58 11.46
N ALA A 60 26.74 -24.63 10.84
CA ALA A 60 25.62 -25.42 11.34
C ALA A 60 26.03 -26.43 12.41
N GLY A 61 27.29 -26.87 12.41
CA GLY A 61 27.78 -27.96 13.26
C GLY A 61 27.29 -29.36 12.83
N GLU A 62 26.62 -29.46 11.68
CA GLU A 62 26.09 -30.69 11.10
C GLU A 62 26.22 -30.68 9.56
N PRO A 63 26.18 -31.85 8.89
CA PRO A 63 26.25 -31.94 7.43
C PRO A 63 25.08 -31.22 6.74
N VAL A 64 25.36 -30.49 5.66
CA VAL A 64 24.34 -29.71 4.93
C VAL A 64 24.13 -30.28 3.53
N ASP A 65 22.88 -30.65 3.19
CA ASP A 65 22.51 -31.10 1.83
C ASP A 65 22.43 -29.92 0.87
N LEU A 66 23.59 -29.54 0.33
CA LEU A 66 23.71 -28.44 -0.60
C LEU A 66 22.98 -28.69 -1.95
N PRO A 67 23.04 -29.88 -2.59
CA PRO A 67 22.30 -30.15 -3.82
C PRO A 67 20.79 -29.95 -3.68
N SER A 68 20.17 -30.44 -2.61
CA SER A 68 18.74 -30.24 -2.37
C SER A 68 18.40 -28.76 -2.13
N PHE A 69 19.30 -28.03 -1.47
CA PHE A 69 19.14 -26.59 -1.27
C PHE A 69 19.22 -25.81 -2.59
N VAL A 70 20.20 -26.11 -3.45
CA VAL A 70 20.34 -25.48 -4.77
C VAL A 70 19.13 -25.78 -5.67
N ALA A 71 18.59 -27.00 -5.65
CA ALA A 71 17.36 -27.33 -6.36
C ALA A 71 16.18 -26.47 -5.88
N THR A 72 16.06 -26.26 -4.58
CA THR A 72 15.04 -25.36 -4.00
C THR A 72 15.24 -23.91 -4.47
N LEU A 73 16.49 -23.43 -4.56
CA LEU A 73 16.79 -22.09 -5.09
C LEU A 73 16.42 -21.96 -6.57
N ALA A 74 16.59 -23.02 -7.36
CA ALA A 74 16.18 -23.04 -8.76
C ALA A 74 14.65 -23.00 -8.90
N GLU A 75 13.91 -23.76 -8.08
CA GLU A 75 12.43 -23.70 -8.02
C GLU A 75 11.91 -22.32 -7.63
N LEU A 76 12.63 -21.62 -6.74
CA LEU A 76 12.32 -20.24 -6.35
C LEU A 76 12.74 -19.19 -7.41
N GLY A 77 13.39 -19.61 -8.50
CA GLY A 77 13.86 -18.74 -9.58
C GLY A 77 15.08 -17.88 -9.22
N PHE A 78 15.86 -18.29 -8.24
CA PHE A 78 17.05 -17.58 -7.74
C PHE A 78 18.36 -18.00 -8.45
N VAL A 79 18.33 -19.08 -9.22
CA VAL A 79 19.43 -19.51 -10.10
C VAL A 79 19.23 -18.93 -11.51
N ASP A 80 20.30 -18.48 -12.14
CA ASP A 80 20.31 -17.91 -13.49
C ASP A 80 20.46 -19.02 -14.55
N ASP A 81 19.42 -19.84 -14.70
CA ASP A 81 19.44 -21.03 -15.58
C ASP A 81 18.96 -20.78 -17.02
N GLN A 82 18.52 -19.56 -17.37
CA GLN A 82 18.04 -19.25 -18.72
C GLN A 82 18.47 -17.86 -19.23
N PRO A 83 19.28 -17.79 -20.31
CA PRO A 83 19.42 -16.55 -21.05
C PRO A 83 18.10 -16.28 -21.80
N GLU A 84 17.41 -15.23 -21.36
CA GLU A 84 16.42 -14.44 -22.10
C GLU A 84 14.95 -14.90 -22.26
N ARG A 85 14.54 -16.14 -21.94
CA ARG A 85 13.20 -16.63 -22.36
C ARG A 85 11.99 -16.40 -21.46
N GLU A 86 12.14 -15.93 -20.23
CA GLU A 86 11.00 -15.57 -19.37
C GLU A 86 11.11 -14.16 -18.79
N ARG A 87 11.29 -13.17 -19.68
CA ARG A 87 11.00 -11.76 -19.37
C ARG A 87 9.49 -11.49 -19.31
N ARG A 88 8.76 -12.29 -18.53
CA ARG A 88 7.42 -11.97 -18.03
C ARG A 88 7.48 -11.79 -16.52
N ALA A 89 8.21 -10.76 -16.09
CA ALA A 89 7.66 -9.94 -15.03
C ALA A 89 6.23 -9.59 -15.47
N ALA A 90 5.22 -10.00 -14.70
CA ALA A 90 3.85 -9.60 -14.93
C ALA A 90 3.86 -8.07 -15.09
N ARG A 91 3.56 -7.60 -16.30
CA ARG A 91 3.69 -6.21 -16.70
C ARG A 91 2.71 -5.35 -15.92
N THR A 92 3.14 -4.75 -14.81
CA THR A 92 2.95 -3.29 -14.69
C THR A 92 3.83 -2.71 -15.77
N ALA A 93 3.24 -2.10 -16.81
CA ALA A 93 4.04 -1.45 -17.84
C ALA A 93 4.93 -0.42 -17.13
N PRO A 94 6.25 -0.60 -17.09
CA PRO A 94 7.09 0.38 -16.45
C PRO A 94 6.95 1.63 -17.32
N ILE A 95 6.37 2.70 -16.76
CA ILE A 95 6.74 4.02 -17.23
C ILE A 95 8.24 4.07 -16.92
N GLN A 96 9.05 3.74 -17.92
CA GLN A 96 10.50 3.90 -17.87
C GLN A 96 10.74 5.29 -17.31
N MET A 97 11.27 5.32 -16.09
CA MET A 97 11.44 6.54 -15.31
C MET A 97 12.14 7.57 -16.20
N ARG A 98 11.41 8.62 -16.61
CA ARG A 98 12.05 9.78 -17.24
C ARG A 98 13.16 10.25 -16.29
N ARG A 99 14.34 10.59 -16.84
CA ARG A 99 15.57 11.02 -16.14
C ARG A 99 15.37 12.02 -14.99
N TRP A 100 14.28 12.80 -14.99
CA TRP A 100 14.01 13.83 -13.97
C TRP A 100 13.72 13.27 -12.56
N MET A 101 13.07 12.10 -12.42
CA MET A 101 12.80 11.47 -11.11
C MET A 101 14.00 10.67 -10.57
N ALA A 102 15.02 10.43 -11.39
CA ALA A 102 16.31 9.95 -10.90
C ALA A 102 17.11 11.06 -10.17
N GLY A 103 16.65 12.31 -10.25
CA GLY A 103 17.36 13.50 -9.75
C GLY A 103 17.22 13.79 -8.25
N VAL A 104 16.28 13.18 -7.53
CA VAL A 104 16.20 13.38 -6.06
C VAL A 104 17.28 12.54 -5.41
N SER A 105 18.40 13.19 -5.10
CA SER A 105 19.52 12.53 -4.42
C SER A 105 19.11 12.10 -3.00
N ARG A 106 19.67 10.99 -2.53
CA ARG A 106 19.51 10.52 -1.15
C ARG A 106 19.81 11.61 -0.12
N ARG A 107 20.73 12.53 -0.44
CA ARG A 107 21.10 13.66 0.43
C ARG A 107 19.94 14.64 0.63
N LEU A 108 19.09 14.84 -0.36
CA LEU A 108 17.92 15.73 -0.28
C LEU A 108 16.77 15.08 0.50
N ALA A 109 16.55 13.77 0.34
CA ALA A 109 15.45 13.08 1.02
C ALA A 109 15.75 12.77 2.49
N ARG A 110 17.00 12.46 2.84
CA ARG A 110 17.39 11.98 4.19
C ARG A 110 16.97 12.89 5.36
N PRO A 111 17.05 14.24 5.28
CA PRO A 111 16.62 15.11 6.38
C PRO A 111 15.13 14.98 6.72
N PHE A 112 14.28 14.72 5.72
CA PHE A 112 12.83 14.60 5.88
C PHE A 112 12.39 13.28 6.52
N PHE A 113 13.28 12.29 6.64
CA PHE A 113 12.95 10.98 7.24
C PHE A 113 13.87 10.61 8.40
N GLY A 114 14.48 11.62 9.04
CA GLY A 114 15.24 11.48 10.27
C GLY A 114 14.36 11.45 11.53
N ARG A 115 14.97 11.20 12.70
CA ARG A 115 14.25 11.15 13.99
C ARG A 115 13.50 12.46 14.30
N VAL A 116 14.11 13.60 14.01
CA VAL A 116 13.50 14.93 14.21
C VAL A 116 12.27 15.09 13.31
N ALA A 117 12.36 14.72 12.03
CA ALA A 117 11.23 14.80 11.11
C ALA A 117 10.06 13.91 11.58
N TRP A 118 10.34 12.68 12.04
CA TRP A 118 9.32 11.81 12.62
C TRP A 118 8.67 12.38 13.89
N ALA A 119 9.45 13.03 14.75
CA ALA A 119 8.89 13.74 15.91
C ALA A 119 7.98 14.91 15.47
N CYS A 120 8.37 15.66 14.44
CA CYS A 120 7.52 16.70 13.86
C CYS A 120 6.23 16.12 13.25
N TYR A 121 6.31 15.03 12.49
CA TYR A 121 5.12 14.38 11.92
C TYR A 121 4.18 13.87 13.00
N ALA A 122 4.71 13.29 14.08
CA ALA A 122 3.90 12.89 15.23
C ALA A 122 3.24 14.11 15.91
N ALA A 123 3.98 15.20 16.12
CA ALA A 123 3.44 16.43 16.68
C ALA A 123 2.33 17.03 15.80
N LEU A 124 2.50 17.03 14.47
CA LEU A 124 1.48 17.49 13.53
C LEU A 124 0.24 16.57 13.54
N ALA A 125 0.42 15.25 13.67
CA ALA A 125 -0.71 14.32 13.80
C ALA A 125 -1.49 14.61 15.09
N LEU A 126 -0.80 14.81 16.22
CA LEU A 126 -1.41 15.18 17.49
C LEU A 126 -2.12 16.54 17.40
N LEU A 127 -1.54 17.50 16.69
CA LEU A 127 -2.17 18.79 16.42
C LEU A 127 -3.49 18.62 15.65
N CYS A 128 -3.51 17.82 14.58
CA CYS A 128 -4.75 17.53 13.85
C CYS A 128 -5.83 16.94 14.75
N LEU A 129 -5.47 15.98 15.61
CA LEU A 129 -6.40 15.39 16.58
C LEU A 129 -6.89 16.42 17.61
N ALA A 130 -6.00 17.26 18.12
CA ALA A 130 -6.35 18.33 19.05
C ALA A 130 -7.29 19.36 18.41
N VAL A 131 -7.09 19.70 17.13
CA VAL A 131 -7.97 20.59 16.38
C VAL A 131 -9.37 19.98 16.24
N PHE A 132 -9.48 18.70 15.92
CA PHE A 132 -10.78 18.04 15.84
C PHE A 132 -11.48 17.94 17.20
N ALA A 133 -10.74 17.70 18.28
CA ALA A 133 -11.29 17.66 19.63
C ALA A 133 -11.76 19.05 20.11
N ALA A 134 -10.96 20.09 19.87
CA ALA A 134 -11.27 21.46 20.30
C ALA A 134 -12.26 22.18 19.38
N SER A 135 -12.37 21.77 18.12
CA SER A 135 -13.28 22.34 17.13
C SER A 135 -13.90 21.25 16.26
N PRO A 136 -14.88 20.48 16.79
CA PRO A 136 -15.50 19.36 16.07
C PRO A 136 -16.12 19.74 14.73
N SER A 137 -16.55 21.01 14.56
CA SER A 137 -17.09 21.51 13.29
C SER A 137 -16.04 21.62 12.17
N LEU A 138 -14.75 21.48 12.47
CA LEU A 138 -13.70 21.39 11.44
C LEU A 138 -13.52 19.96 10.92
N PHE A 139 -14.11 18.96 11.58
CA PHE A 139 -14.25 17.64 11.00
C PHE A 139 -15.16 17.72 9.77
N PRO A 140 -14.79 17.09 8.65
CA PRO A 140 -15.51 17.28 7.39
C PRO A 140 -16.95 16.79 7.50
N ASN A 141 -17.88 17.55 6.92
CA ASN A 141 -19.24 17.11 6.66
C ASN A 141 -19.34 16.63 5.20
N PRO A 142 -19.40 15.32 4.93
CA PRO A 142 -19.33 14.80 3.56
C PRO A 142 -20.46 15.29 2.64
N ALA A 143 -21.65 15.56 3.17
CA ALA A 143 -22.77 16.04 2.37
C ALA A 143 -22.58 17.49 1.86
N ARG A 144 -21.68 18.26 2.48
CA ARG A 144 -21.39 19.64 2.11
C ARG A 144 -19.98 19.80 1.56
N ASP A 145 -18.99 19.35 2.31
CA ASP A 145 -17.59 19.64 2.06
C ASP A 145 -17.02 18.82 0.89
N ALA A 146 -17.70 17.76 0.45
CA ALA A 146 -17.35 17.04 -0.79
C ALA A 146 -17.69 17.84 -2.07
N PHE A 147 -18.53 18.88 -1.96
CA PHE A 147 -18.99 19.67 -3.08
C PHE A 147 -18.36 21.07 -3.06
N LEU A 148 -17.49 21.34 -4.03
CA LEU A 148 -16.77 22.62 -4.12
C LEU A 148 -17.66 23.78 -4.55
N LEU A 149 -18.63 23.49 -5.42
CA LEU A 149 -19.53 24.42 -6.07
C LEU A 149 -20.98 24.04 -5.75
N ASP A 150 -21.90 24.98 -5.92
CA ASP A 150 -23.34 24.71 -5.78
C ASP A 150 -23.85 23.69 -6.83
N ASP A 151 -23.14 23.57 -7.96
CA ASP A 151 -23.37 22.52 -8.95
C ASP A 151 -22.77 21.19 -8.46
N VAL A 152 -23.66 20.28 -8.06
CA VAL A 152 -23.34 18.93 -7.56
C VAL A 152 -22.65 18.08 -8.62
N GLY A 153 -23.09 18.17 -9.89
CA GLY A 153 -22.53 17.38 -10.98
C GLY A 153 -21.08 17.75 -11.27
N LEU A 154 -20.82 19.04 -11.46
CA LEU A 154 -19.46 19.55 -11.68
C LEU A 154 -18.57 19.31 -10.46
N SER A 155 -19.10 19.52 -9.26
CA SER A 155 -18.35 19.27 -8.02
C SER A 155 -17.94 17.80 -7.87
N ALA A 156 -18.84 16.85 -8.18
CA ALA A 156 -18.52 15.44 -8.15
C ALA A 156 -17.45 15.05 -9.19
N LEU A 157 -17.48 15.67 -10.37
CA LEU A 157 -16.42 15.49 -11.37
C LEU A 157 -15.08 16.09 -10.90
N LEU A 158 -15.11 17.26 -10.25
CA LEU A 158 -13.93 17.93 -9.69
C LEU A 158 -13.37 17.20 -8.47
N LEU A 159 -14.14 16.40 -7.75
CA LEU A 159 -13.63 15.56 -6.66
C LEU A 159 -12.59 14.55 -7.17
N MET A 160 -12.76 14.02 -8.38
CA MET A 160 -11.86 13.01 -8.97
C MET A 160 -10.39 13.46 -9.06
N PRO A 161 -10.06 14.63 -9.65
CA PRO A 161 -8.67 15.10 -9.67
C PRO A 161 -8.12 15.40 -8.26
N PHE A 162 -8.94 15.83 -7.30
CA PHE A 162 -8.47 16.02 -5.91
C PHE A 162 -8.07 14.70 -5.26
N VAL A 163 -8.88 13.65 -5.43
CA VAL A 163 -8.55 12.30 -4.96
C VAL A 163 -7.28 11.79 -5.64
N LEU A 164 -7.16 11.95 -6.96
CA LEU A 164 -5.98 11.52 -7.71
C LEU A 164 -4.70 12.23 -7.23
N VAL A 165 -4.74 13.56 -7.06
CA VAL A 165 -3.61 14.33 -6.55
C VAL A 165 -3.31 13.95 -5.10
N SER A 166 -4.32 13.73 -4.28
CA SER A 166 -4.14 13.25 -2.90
C SER A 166 -3.38 11.93 -2.85
N THR A 167 -3.79 10.94 -3.66
CA THR A 167 -3.12 9.65 -3.80
C THR A 167 -1.70 9.82 -4.34
N ALA A 168 -1.48 10.67 -5.34
CA ALA A 168 -0.16 10.94 -5.87
C ALA A 168 0.80 11.51 -4.81
N LEU A 169 0.32 12.43 -3.97
CA LEU A 169 1.09 13.00 -2.86
C LEU A 169 1.45 11.93 -1.81
N HIS A 170 0.49 11.06 -1.49
CA HIS A 170 0.69 9.94 -0.58
C HIS A 170 1.78 8.97 -1.11
N GLU A 171 1.66 8.53 -2.37
CA GLU A 171 2.66 7.68 -3.01
C GLU A 171 4.03 8.34 -3.12
N CYS A 172 4.07 9.66 -3.37
CA CYS A 172 5.31 10.42 -3.34
C CYS A 172 6.00 10.34 -1.97
N GLY A 173 5.24 10.33 -0.87
CA GLY A 173 5.76 10.13 0.48
C GLY A 173 6.49 8.79 0.65
N HIS A 174 5.86 7.69 0.24
CA HIS A 174 6.49 6.36 0.23
C HIS A 174 7.75 6.34 -0.64
N TRP A 175 7.66 6.92 -1.83
CA TRP A 175 8.77 6.98 -2.77
C TRP A 175 9.97 7.75 -2.20
N LEU A 176 9.76 8.95 -1.65
CA LEU A 176 10.80 9.77 -1.02
C LEU A 176 11.42 9.07 0.19
N ALA A 177 10.61 8.41 1.01
CA ALA A 177 11.07 7.66 2.18
C ALA A 177 11.96 6.47 1.79
N ALA A 178 11.57 5.71 0.76
CA ALA A 178 12.40 4.65 0.18
C ALA A 178 13.73 5.19 -0.36
N ARG A 179 13.72 6.35 -1.02
CA ARG A 179 14.95 7.00 -1.51
C ARG A 179 15.85 7.47 -0.38
N ALA A 180 15.30 7.95 0.73
CA ALA A 180 16.08 8.38 1.90
C ALA A 180 16.95 7.25 2.48
N ILE A 181 16.44 6.01 2.47
CA ILE A 181 17.18 4.83 2.94
C ILE A 181 18.08 4.21 1.85
N GLY A 182 18.02 4.70 0.61
CA GLY A 182 18.85 4.24 -0.51
C GLY A 182 18.23 3.09 -1.31
N VAL A 183 16.96 2.78 -1.09
CA VAL A 183 16.23 1.73 -1.82
C VAL A 183 15.69 2.29 -3.13
N ARG A 184 15.85 1.54 -4.22
CA ARG A 184 15.27 1.88 -5.53
C ARG A 184 13.78 1.54 -5.54
N SER A 185 12.93 2.47 -5.11
CA SER A 185 11.48 2.38 -5.33
C SER A 185 11.13 2.70 -6.77
N ARG A 186 10.21 1.93 -7.35
CA ARG A 186 9.61 2.19 -8.67
C ARG A 186 8.24 2.84 -8.45
N PHE A 187 7.99 3.95 -9.13
CA PHE A 187 6.66 4.55 -9.16
C PHE A 187 5.90 3.86 -10.28
N GLY A 188 4.90 3.07 -9.91
CA GLY A 188 4.08 2.29 -10.82
C GLY A 188 2.69 2.89 -10.98
N VAL A 189 2.07 2.54 -12.09
CA VAL A 189 0.63 2.65 -12.24
C VAL A 189 0.13 1.21 -12.34
N ASP A 190 -0.55 0.74 -11.30
CA ASP A 190 -1.12 -0.60 -11.28
C ASP A 190 -2.63 -0.57 -11.54
N ARG A 191 -3.20 -1.71 -11.91
CA ARG A 191 -4.63 -1.91 -12.04
C ARG A 191 -5.14 -2.76 -10.89
N ARG A 192 -5.68 -2.12 -9.85
CA ARG A 192 -6.46 -2.84 -8.84
C ARG A 192 -7.86 -3.08 -9.38
N MET A 193 -8.12 -4.34 -9.76
CA MET A 193 -9.26 -4.80 -10.58
C MET A 193 -9.31 -4.12 -11.95
N MET A 194 -9.74 -2.85 -12.03
CA MET A 194 -9.87 -2.08 -13.27
C MET A 194 -9.58 -0.57 -13.08
N LEU A 195 -9.32 -0.12 -11.85
CA LEU A 195 -8.99 1.27 -11.56
C LEU A 195 -7.48 1.48 -11.66
N LEU A 196 -7.11 2.57 -12.33
CA LEU A 196 -5.74 3.01 -12.49
C LEU A 196 -5.30 3.64 -11.17
N VAL A 197 -4.50 2.91 -10.40
CA VAL A 197 -4.01 3.36 -9.09
C VAL A 197 -2.53 3.67 -9.21
N LEU A 198 -2.15 4.85 -8.74
CA LEU A 198 -0.74 5.16 -8.52
C LEU A 198 -0.28 4.30 -7.34
N GLU A 199 0.74 3.49 -7.54
CA GLU A 199 1.26 2.61 -6.49
C GLU A 199 2.79 2.66 -6.52
N THR A 200 3.39 2.86 -5.35
CA THR A 200 4.83 2.75 -5.17
C THR A 200 5.17 1.31 -4.87
N ASP A 201 5.94 0.69 -5.75
CA ASP A 201 6.47 -0.64 -5.50
C ASP A 201 7.52 -0.55 -4.38
N LEU A 202 7.14 -1.02 -3.20
CA LEU A 202 7.94 -1.11 -1.99
C LEU A 202 8.47 -2.52 -1.72
N SER A 203 8.36 -3.47 -2.66
CA SER A 203 8.92 -4.83 -2.53
C SER A 203 10.41 -4.79 -2.11
N GLN A 204 11.14 -3.82 -2.63
CA GLN A 204 12.56 -3.62 -2.36
C GLN A 204 12.87 -3.17 -0.92
N VAL A 205 11.89 -2.76 -0.12
CA VAL A 205 12.10 -2.38 1.28
C VAL A 205 12.49 -3.59 2.14
N TRP A 206 12.17 -4.80 1.68
CA TRP A 206 12.58 -6.03 2.36
C TRP A 206 14.09 -6.29 2.28
N THR A 207 14.82 -5.63 1.35
CA THR A 207 16.29 -5.65 1.25
C THR A 207 17.03 -4.93 2.38
N VAL A 208 16.32 -4.19 3.25
CA VAL A 208 16.93 -3.49 4.39
C VAL A 208 16.48 -4.10 5.73
N PRO A 209 17.23 -3.92 6.83
CA PRO A 209 16.81 -4.39 8.14
C PRO A 209 15.48 -3.79 8.60
N ARG A 210 14.71 -4.55 9.39
CA ARG A 210 13.36 -4.20 9.88
C ARG A 210 13.21 -2.77 10.40
N HIS A 211 14.18 -2.27 11.17
CA HIS A 211 14.12 -0.92 11.77
C HIS A 211 14.16 0.20 10.72
N ARG A 212 14.67 -0.05 9.51
CA ARG A 212 14.71 0.93 8.41
C ARG A 212 13.47 0.89 7.52
N ARG A 213 12.62 -0.12 7.65
CA ARG A 213 11.42 -0.32 6.81
C ARG A 213 10.28 0.62 7.18
N TYR A 214 10.18 1.03 8.45
CA TYR A 214 9.11 1.92 8.93
C TYR A 214 9.02 3.24 8.17
N GLY A 215 10.16 3.81 7.78
CA GLY A 215 10.18 5.06 7.03
C GLY A 215 9.42 4.96 5.71
N PRO A 216 9.85 4.08 4.79
CA PRO A 216 9.13 3.76 3.56
C PRO A 216 7.66 3.38 3.79
N LEU A 217 7.35 2.59 4.81
CA LEU A 217 5.98 2.12 5.07
C LEU A 217 5.05 3.22 5.59
N LEU A 218 5.55 4.20 6.34
CA LEU A 218 4.75 5.33 6.88
C LEU A 218 4.87 6.60 6.05
N GLY A 219 5.66 6.58 4.96
CA GLY A 219 6.01 7.76 4.17
C GLY A 219 4.77 8.50 3.62
N GLY A 220 3.79 7.77 3.08
CA GLY A 220 2.56 8.37 2.58
C GLY A 220 1.74 9.05 3.67
N MET A 221 1.55 8.38 4.81
CA MET A 221 0.84 8.95 5.96
C MET A 221 1.55 10.18 6.53
N ALA A 222 2.88 10.23 6.52
CA ALA A 222 3.63 11.41 6.96
C ALA A 222 3.31 12.64 6.08
N VAL A 223 3.28 12.46 4.76
CA VAL A 223 2.88 13.54 3.83
C VAL A 223 1.42 13.93 4.04
N ASP A 224 0.52 12.97 4.22
CA ASP A 224 -0.90 13.24 4.45
C ASP A 224 -1.12 14.05 5.72
N VAL A 225 -0.43 13.72 6.81
CA VAL A 225 -0.51 14.46 8.08
C VAL A 225 0.01 15.89 7.91
N VAL A 226 1.13 16.09 7.20
CA VAL A 226 1.65 17.44 6.93
C VAL A 226 0.61 18.26 6.16
N VAL A 227 0.09 17.72 5.06
CA VAL A 227 -0.92 18.42 4.25
C VAL A 227 -2.18 18.71 5.07
N LEU A 228 -2.69 17.73 5.82
CA LEU A 228 -3.86 17.92 6.68
C LEU A 228 -3.63 18.99 7.75
N SER A 229 -2.45 19.01 8.37
CA SER A 229 -2.13 20.01 9.41
C SER A 229 -2.11 21.44 8.87
N LEU A 230 -1.58 21.64 7.66
CA LEU A 230 -1.58 22.94 6.98
C LEU A 230 -3.00 23.38 6.64
N LEU A 231 -3.82 22.48 6.12
CA LEU A 231 -5.22 22.75 5.78
C LEU A 231 -6.04 23.10 7.03
N LEU A 232 -5.89 22.33 8.11
CA LEU A 232 -6.57 22.60 9.37
C LEU A 232 -6.09 23.90 10.02
N GLY A 233 -4.79 24.19 9.97
CA GLY A 233 -4.24 25.47 10.43
C GLY A 233 -4.85 26.65 9.67
N ALA A 234 -4.94 26.55 8.34
CA ALA A 234 -5.58 27.55 7.50
C ALA A 234 -7.07 27.75 7.87
N ARG A 235 -7.84 26.66 8.03
CA ARG A 235 -9.25 26.76 8.45
C ARG A 235 -9.43 27.26 9.87
N LEU A 236 -8.48 27.01 10.77
CA LEU A 236 -8.49 27.56 12.12
C LEU A 236 -8.28 29.07 12.11
N LEU A 237 -7.38 29.58 11.27
CA LEU A 237 -7.20 31.03 11.07
C LEU A 237 -8.48 31.69 10.54
N ILE A 238 -9.20 31.01 9.64
CA ILE A 238 -10.50 31.47 9.15
C ILE A 238 -11.51 31.55 10.29
N ARG A 239 -11.63 30.46 11.07
CA ARG A 239 -12.55 30.37 12.19
C ARG A 239 -12.30 31.44 13.26
N GLN A 240 -11.03 31.74 13.54
CA GLN A 240 -10.65 32.75 14.52
C GLN A 240 -10.82 34.19 14.01
N GLY A 241 -11.25 34.38 12.76
CA GLY A 241 -11.40 35.70 12.14
C GLY A 241 -10.07 36.37 11.77
N VAL A 242 -8.94 35.65 11.91
CA VAL A 242 -7.60 36.16 11.57
C VAL A 242 -7.43 36.27 10.05
N TRP A 243 -8.09 35.38 9.30
CA TRP A 243 -8.08 35.38 7.83
C TRP A 243 -9.51 35.25 7.29
N SER A 244 -9.89 36.07 6.31
CA SER A 244 -11.22 36.00 5.67
C SER A 244 -11.05 35.85 4.16
N PRO A 245 -10.84 34.62 3.65
CA PRO A 245 -10.67 34.40 2.23
C PRO A 245 -12.00 34.42 1.47
N ALA A 246 -11.92 34.43 0.14
CA ALA A 246 -13.10 34.24 -0.70
C ALA A 246 -13.78 32.88 -0.44
N PRO A 247 -15.12 32.76 -0.58
CA PRO A 247 -15.86 31.54 -0.26
C PRO A 247 -15.32 30.29 -0.97
N VAL A 248 -14.91 30.43 -2.24
CA VAL A 248 -14.35 29.31 -3.02
C VAL A 248 -13.07 28.74 -2.41
N VAL A 249 -12.27 29.57 -1.73
CA VAL A 249 -11.02 29.15 -1.09
C VAL A 249 -11.33 28.34 0.18
N ASP A 250 -12.27 28.79 1.03
CA ASP A 250 -12.69 27.99 2.19
C ASP A 250 -13.35 26.67 1.76
N ALA A 251 -14.19 26.69 0.71
CA ALA A 251 -14.76 25.46 0.13
C ALA A 251 -13.67 24.51 -0.40
N THR A 252 -12.63 25.04 -1.05
CA THR A 252 -11.48 24.25 -1.52
C THR A 252 -10.71 23.64 -0.35
N LEU A 253 -10.50 24.40 0.73
CA LEU A 253 -9.86 23.89 1.95
C LEU A 253 -10.71 22.79 2.61
N ALA A 254 -12.04 22.98 2.68
CA ALA A 254 -12.97 21.99 3.21
C ALA A 254 -12.93 20.67 2.43
N LEU A 255 -12.95 20.76 1.10
CA LEU A 255 -12.83 19.62 0.19
C LEU A 255 -11.52 18.87 0.40
N TRP A 256 -10.39 19.58 0.50
CA TRP A 256 -9.11 18.95 0.76
C TRP A 256 -9.04 18.27 2.14
N VAL A 257 -9.63 18.89 3.18
CA VAL A 257 -9.74 18.26 4.51
C VAL A 257 -10.59 16.99 4.41
N PHE A 258 -11.73 17.03 3.72
CA PHE A 258 -12.58 15.85 3.49
C PHE A 258 -11.78 14.72 2.82
N VAL A 259 -11.11 15.00 1.70
CA VAL A 259 -10.33 14.00 0.96
C VAL A 259 -9.20 13.42 1.82
N LYS A 260 -8.46 14.24 2.57
CA LYS A 260 -7.35 13.78 3.42
C LYS A 260 -7.81 12.99 4.63
N VAL A 261 -8.88 13.40 5.29
CA VAL A 261 -9.44 12.66 6.42
C VAL A 261 -10.02 11.32 5.96
N ALA A 262 -10.79 11.30 4.87
CA ALA A 262 -11.35 10.07 4.31
C ALA A 262 -10.24 9.07 3.94
N GLY A 263 -9.16 9.55 3.29
CA GLY A 263 -7.99 8.76 2.93
C GLY A 263 -7.20 8.23 4.15
N LEU A 264 -6.93 9.07 5.16
CA LEU A 264 -6.23 8.63 6.36
C LEU A 264 -7.02 7.59 7.16
N LEU A 265 -8.34 7.77 7.29
CA LEU A 265 -9.20 6.78 7.94
C LEU A 265 -9.20 5.45 7.19
N TRP A 266 -9.16 5.49 5.86
CA TRP A 266 -8.98 4.29 5.05
C TRP A 266 -7.64 3.61 5.36
N GLN A 267 -6.54 4.35 5.44
CA GLN A 267 -5.22 3.78 5.78
C GLN A 267 -5.17 3.17 7.19
N CYS A 268 -5.97 3.69 8.13
CA CYS A 268 -6.14 3.12 9.46
C CYS A 268 -6.81 1.73 9.47
N MET A 269 -7.42 1.29 8.37
CA MET A 269 -8.03 -0.03 8.23
C MET A 269 -6.97 -1.12 8.04
N VAL A 270 -6.20 -1.40 9.09
CA VAL A 270 -5.13 -2.42 9.15
C VAL A 270 -5.57 -3.81 8.69
N PHE A 271 -6.87 -4.09 8.60
CA PHE A 271 -7.39 -5.36 8.12
C PHE A 271 -7.58 -5.43 6.59
N LEU A 272 -7.36 -4.34 5.84
CA LEU A 272 -7.49 -4.28 4.37
C LEU A 272 -6.15 -4.33 3.61
N ARG A 273 -5.04 -4.71 4.26
CA ARG A 273 -3.67 -4.66 3.68
C ARG A 273 -3.25 -3.23 3.28
N THR A 274 -3.57 -2.26 4.12
CA THR A 274 -3.14 -0.85 4.00
C THR A 274 -1.70 -0.65 4.47
N ASP A 275 -1.20 0.59 4.45
CA ASP A 275 0.14 0.90 4.95
C ASP A 275 0.33 0.46 6.40
N LEU A 276 -0.66 0.73 7.26
CA LEU A 276 -0.57 0.33 8.66
C LEU A 276 -0.63 -1.19 8.85
N TYR A 277 -1.22 -1.94 7.92
CA TYR A 277 -1.07 -3.40 7.92
C TYR A 277 0.39 -3.80 7.68
N ALA A 278 1.06 -3.19 6.70
CA ALA A 278 2.46 -3.49 6.44
C ALA A 278 3.36 -3.10 7.62
N VAL A 279 3.07 -1.96 8.28
CA VAL A 279 3.74 -1.56 9.52
C VAL A 279 3.51 -2.57 10.63
N LEU A 280 2.26 -3.04 10.82
CA LEU A 280 1.91 -4.05 11.81
C LEU A 280 2.65 -5.37 11.56
N VAL A 281 2.66 -5.85 10.31
CA VAL A 281 3.36 -7.07 9.90
C VAL A 281 4.87 -6.93 10.19
N ASN A 282 5.47 -5.80 9.82
CA ASN A 282 6.89 -5.53 10.10
C ASN A 282 7.19 -5.46 11.60
N ALA A 283 6.31 -4.84 12.39
CA ALA A 283 6.47 -4.70 13.84
C ALA A 283 6.34 -6.03 14.59
N LEU A 284 5.39 -6.87 14.17
CA LEU A 284 5.17 -8.19 14.76
C LEU A 284 6.14 -9.26 14.21
N GLY A 285 6.89 -8.92 13.17
CA GLY A 285 7.81 -9.84 12.50
C GLY A 285 7.11 -10.96 11.74
N CYS A 286 5.91 -10.68 11.25
CA CYS A 286 5.07 -11.62 10.52
C CYS A 286 5.57 -11.80 9.07
N ARG A 287 5.42 -13.01 8.51
CA ARG A 287 5.78 -13.34 7.12
C ARG A 287 4.54 -13.40 6.25
N ASP A 288 3.59 -14.26 6.63
CA ASP A 288 2.31 -14.40 5.94
C ASP A 288 1.13 -14.42 6.92
N LEU A 289 0.99 -13.31 7.64
CA LEU A 289 -0.14 -13.06 8.53
C LEU A 289 -1.49 -13.24 7.80
N TRP A 290 -1.56 -12.92 6.51
CA TRP A 290 -2.81 -13.00 5.76
C TRP A 290 -3.27 -14.44 5.55
N ARG A 291 -2.35 -15.32 5.14
CA ARG A 291 -2.65 -16.75 4.98
C ARG A 291 -2.97 -17.37 6.33
N VAL A 292 -2.14 -17.11 7.34
CA VAL A 292 -2.31 -17.69 8.67
C VAL A 292 -3.62 -17.25 9.33
N LYS A 293 -4.02 -15.97 9.22
CA LYS A 293 -5.36 -15.55 9.70
C LYS A 293 -6.48 -16.31 9.01
N THR A 294 -6.34 -16.61 7.72
CA THR A 294 -7.36 -17.26 6.91
C THR A 294 -7.51 -18.72 7.31
N LEU A 295 -6.40 -19.42 7.54
CA LEU A 295 -6.38 -20.77 8.09
C LEU A 295 -7.00 -20.81 9.49
N LEU A 296 -6.61 -19.89 10.38
CA LEU A 296 -7.18 -19.80 11.73
C LEU A 296 -8.67 -19.45 11.75
N LEU A 297 -9.16 -18.70 10.76
CA LEU A 297 -10.58 -18.40 10.59
C LEU A 297 -11.34 -19.64 10.12
N ARG A 298 -10.82 -20.35 9.11
CA ARG A 298 -11.39 -21.63 8.65
C ARG A 298 -11.44 -22.64 9.78
N ARG A 299 -10.40 -22.73 10.60
CA ARG A 299 -10.37 -23.57 11.81
C ARG A 299 -11.49 -23.19 12.79
N ALA A 300 -11.69 -21.89 13.04
CA ALA A 300 -12.75 -21.41 13.94
C ALA A 300 -14.16 -21.77 13.46
N PHE A 301 -14.38 -21.84 12.15
CA PHE A 301 -15.66 -22.22 11.54
C PHE A 301 -15.76 -23.70 11.15
N GLY A 302 -14.81 -24.55 11.56
CA GLY A 302 -14.83 -25.98 11.25
C GLY A 302 -14.64 -26.31 9.76
N ARG A 303 -14.07 -25.41 8.96
CA ARG A 303 -13.85 -25.54 7.50
C ARG A 303 -12.39 -25.79 7.13
N LEU A 304 -11.57 -26.26 8.08
CA LEU A 304 -10.15 -26.51 7.86
C LEU A 304 -9.95 -27.92 7.32
N THR A 305 -9.24 -28.05 6.20
CA THR A 305 -8.86 -29.36 5.65
C THR A 305 -7.60 -29.90 6.34
N PRO A 306 -7.33 -31.23 6.32
CA PRO A 306 -6.11 -31.79 6.89
C PRO A 306 -4.82 -31.19 6.33
N ALA A 307 -4.76 -30.95 5.02
CA ALA A 307 -3.61 -30.29 4.38
C ALA A 307 -3.41 -28.85 4.90
N GLN A 308 -4.51 -28.11 5.11
CA GLN A 308 -4.47 -26.75 5.66
C GLN A 308 -4.10 -26.72 7.15
N ALA A 309 -4.38 -27.80 7.88
CA ALA A 309 -3.93 -27.96 9.26
C ALA A 309 -2.41 -28.15 9.32
N ALA A 310 -1.86 -29.05 8.48
CA ALA A 310 -0.42 -29.24 8.37
C ALA A 310 0.31 -27.94 7.97
N GLU A 311 -0.24 -27.18 7.03
CA GLU A 311 0.28 -25.86 6.65
C GLU A 311 0.29 -24.87 7.83
N LEU A 312 -0.78 -24.85 8.63
CA LEU A 312 -0.87 -23.98 9.80
C LEU A 312 0.11 -24.41 10.91
N ASP A 313 0.34 -25.70 11.08
CA ASP A 313 1.28 -26.23 12.07
C ASP A 313 2.73 -25.93 11.69
N ALA A 314 3.03 -25.84 10.39
CA ALA A 314 4.33 -25.42 9.87
C ALA A 314 4.53 -23.88 9.81
N ALA A 315 3.49 -23.10 10.13
CA ALA A 315 3.55 -21.64 10.02
C ALA A 315 4.46 -20.99 11.08
N ALA A 316 5.02 -19.83 10.75
CA ALA A 316 5.91 -19.10 11.66
C ALA A 316 5.20 -18.77 12.99
N PRO A 317 5.85 -18.96 14.16
CA PRO A 317 5.22 -18.73 15.46
C PRO A 317 4.69 -17.30 15.65
N ALA A 318 5.37 -16.31 15.06
CA ALA A 318 4.95 -14.91 15.07
C ALA A 318 3.62 -14.71 14.32
N ASP A 319 3.46 -15.34 13.15
CA ASP A 319 2.23 -15.29 12.35
C ASP A 319 1.07 -15.94 13.09
N VAL A 320 1.32 -17.09 13.74
CA VAL A 320 0.28 -17.79 14.53
C VAL A 320 -0.16 -16.94 15.72
N ARG A 321 0.79 -16.34 16.46
CA ARG A 321 0.49 -15.47 17.61
C ARG A 321 -0.32 -14.25 17.19
N ALA A 322 0.08 -13.58 16.11
CA ALA A 322 -0.64 -12.42 15.59
C ALA A 322 -2.01 -12.81 15.00
N GLY A 323 -2.06 -13.90 14.23
CA GLY A 323 -3.25 -14.39 13.55
C GLY A 323 -4.41 -14.75 14.50
N ARG A 324 -4.12 -15.18 15.74
CA ARG A 324 -5.13 -15.55 16.75
C ARG A 324 -6.11 -14.43 17.06
N TRP A 325 -5.62 -13.19 17.16
CA TRP A 325 -6.43 -12.00 17.40
C TRP A 325 -6.75 -11.26 16.10
N PHE A 326 -5.81 -11.21 15.15
CA PHE A 326 -5.97 -10.48 13.89
C PHE A 326 -7.13 -11.00 13.04
N ARG A 327 -7.45 -12.30 13.11
CA ARG A 327 -8.63 -12.87 12.44
C ARG A 327 -9.96 -12.24 12.90
N TRP A 328 -10.08 -11.92 14.18
CA TRP A 328 -11.28 -11.31 14.76
C TRP A 328 -11.32 -9.83 14.46
N LEU A 329 -10.17 -9.15 14.52
CA LEU A 329 -10.06 -7.77 14.05
C LEU A 329 -10.45 -7.65 12.58
N TRP A 330 -10.03 -8.60 11.75
CA TRP A 330 -10.40 -8.63 10.33
C TRP A 330 -11.90 -8.80 10.11
N LEU A 331 -12.55 -9.70 10.87
CA LEU A 331 -14.00 -9.86 10.83
C LEU A 331 -14.74 -8.60 11.33
N ALA A 332 -14.32 -8.03 12.46
CA ALA A 332 -14.88 -6.79 12.98
C ALA A 332 -14.64 -5.60 12.03
N GLY A 333 -13.56 -5.66 11.25
CA GLY A 333 -13.21 -4.67 10.24
C GLY A 333 -14.30 -4.44 9.21
N PHE A 334 -15.13 -5.43 8.89
CA PHE A 334 -16.29 -5.24 8.00
C PHE A 334 -17.26 -4.17 8.53
N ALA A 335 -17.48 -4.12 9.84
CA ALA A 335 -18.28 -3.07 10.45
C ALA A 335 -17.60 -1.70 10.32
N GLY A 336 -16.28 -1.64 10.43
CA GLY A 336 -15.49 -0.43 10.21
C GLY A 336 -15.57 0.09 8.76
N VAL A 337 -15.49 -0.80 7.77
CA VAL A 337 -15.67 -0.46 6.34
C VAL A 337 -17.08 0.03 6.10
N LEU A 338 -18.08 -0.67 6.64
CA LEU A 338 -19.47 -0.26 6.51
C LEU A 338 -19.70 1.12 7.12
N ALA A 339 -19.17 1.37 8.32
CA ALA A 339 -19.27 2.68 8.96
C ALA A 339 -18.60 3.76 8.10
N TRP A 340 -17.38 3.54 7.62
CA TRP A 340 -16.70 4.50 6.74
C TRP A 340 -17.51 4.77 5.47
N PHE A 341 -18.06 3.73 4.84
CA PHE A 341 -18.90 3.85 3.65
C PHE A 341 -20.17 4.67 3.94
N VAL A 342 -20.87 4.36 5.04
CA VAL A 342 -22.09 5.05 5.46
C VAL A 342 -21.83 6.52 5.79
N PHE A 343 -20.71 6.84 6.44
CA PHE A 343 -20.44 8.22 6.85
C PHE A 343 -19.79 9.06 5.75
N PHE A 344 -18.92 8.50 4.91
CA PHE A 344 -18.14 9.27 3.93
C PHE A 344 -18.59 9.11 2.48
N VAL A 345 -19.14 7.95 2.10
CA VAL A 345 -19.51 7.68 0.69
C VAL A 345 -21.00 7.87 0.46
N VAL A 346 -21.85 7.32 1.33
CA VAL A 346 -23.30 7.36 1.16
C VAL A 346 -23.84 8.80 1.05
N PRO A 347 -23.44 9.79 1.88
CA PRO A 347 -23.99 11.14 1.77
C PRO A 347 -23.66 11.80 0.42
N VAL A 348 -22.44 11.58 -0.07
CA VAL A 348 -21.99 12.09 -1.38
C VAL A 348 -22.76 11.38 -2.50
N ALA A 349 -22.87 10.05 -2.43
CA ALA A 349 -23.58 9.25 -3.42
C ALA A 349 -25.06 9.61 -3.51
N VAL A 350 -25.74 9.78 -2.37
CA VAL A 350 -27.15 10.17 -2.31
C VAL A 350 -27.36 11.55 -2.92
N ALA A 351 -26.51 12.53 -2.59
CA ALA A 351 -26.61 13.87 -3.17
C ALA A 351 -26.42 13.86 -4.69
N VAL A 352 -25.43 13.12 -5.20
CA VAL A 352 -25.18 12.97 -6.65
C VAL A 352 -26.32 12.24 -7.35
N LEU A 353 -26.84 11.15 -6.77
CA LEU A 353 -27.94 10.38 -7.34
C LEU A 353 -29.25 11.16 -7.36
N ALA A 354 -29.58 11.88 -6.28
CA ALA A 354 -30.76 12.74 -6.22
C ALA A 354 -30.67 13.86 -7.28
N TRP A 355 -29.53 14.57 -7.35
CA TRP A 355 -29.29 15.59 -8.36
C TRP A 355 -29.39 15.05 -9.79
N THR A 356 -28.86 13.84 -10.03
CA THR A 356 -28.94 13.19 -11.34
C THR A 356 -30.40 12.84 -11.68
N ALA A 357 -31.16 12.28 -10.74
CA ALA A 357 -32.56 11.93 -10.95
C ALA A 357 -33.39 13.18 -11.28
N ASP A 358 -33.22 14.26 -10.51
CA ASP A 358 -33.91 15.53 -10.75
C ASP A 358 -33.60 16.09 -12.14
N GLY A 359 -32.35 16.04 -12.58
CA GLY A 359 -31.94 16.45 -13.92
C GLY A 359 -32.55 15.61 -15.03
N LEU A 360 -32.64 14.29 -14.85
CA LEU A 360 -33.22 13.37 -15.83
C LEU A 360 -34.74 13.47 -15.92
N LEU A 361 -35.42 13.76 -14.82
CA LEU A 361 -36.88 13.93 -14.78
C LEU A 361 -37.38 15.15 -15.57
N LEU A 362 -36.50 16.13 -15.86
CA LEU A 362 -36.82 17.28 -16.70
C LEU A 362 -37.08 16.92 -18.19
N GLY A 363 -36.66 15.72 -18.61
CA GLY A 363 -36.86 15.20 -19.97
C GLY A 363 -35.87 15.76 -21.02
N PRO A 364 -35.74 15.07 -22.18
CA PRO A 364 -34.67 15.28 -23.15
C PRO A 364 -34.72 16.64 -23.88
N PHE A 365 -35.83 17.38 -23.77
CA PHE A 365 -35.99 18.70 -24.38
C PHE A 365 -35.34 19.83 -23.56
N ARG A 366 -34.85 19.53 -22.35
CA ARG A 366 -34.16 20.49 -21.48
C ARG A 366 -32.65 20.27 -21.54
N PRO A 367 -31.81 21.32 -21.65
CA PRO A 367 -30.35 21.15 -21.67
C PRO A 367 -29.81 20.53 -20.36
N GLN A 368 -30.50 20.76 -19.24
CA GLN A 368 -30.16 20.19 -17.93
C GLN A 368 -30.19 18.66 -17.93
N PHE A 369 -31.08 18.04 -18.72
CA PHE A 369 -31.14 16.59 -18.88
C PHE A 369 -29.83 16.05 -19.44
N TRP A 370 -29.35 16.64 -20.53
CA TRP A 370 -28.11 16.20 -21.19
C TRP A 370 -26.88 16.45 -20.33
N TYR A 371 -26.87 17.55 -19.58
CA TYR A 371 -25.80 17.85 -18.63
C TYR A 371 -25.74 16.84 -17.47
N ALA A 372 -26.89 16.54 -16.84
CA ALA A 372 -26.97 15.53 -15.79
C ALA A 372 -26.60 14.14 -16.30
N LEU A 373 -27.08 13.77 -17.50
CA LEU A 373 -26.74 12.51 -18.15
C LEU A 373 -25.23 12.42 -18.45
N LEU A 374 -24.62 13.50 -18.95
CA LEU A 374 -23.18 13.56 -19.21
C LEU A 374 -22.37 13.38 -17.92
N CYS A 375 -22.71 14.13 -16.86
CA CYS A 375 -22.02 14.02 -15.57
C CYS A 375 -22.16 12.60 -14.99
N ALA A 376 -23.36 12.04 -14.99
CA ALA A 376 -23.60 10.68 -14.53
C ALA A 376 -22.85 9.63 -15.35
N ALA A 377 -22.82 9.79 -16.69
CA ALA A 377 -22.07 8.89 -17.57
C ALA A 377 -20.56 8.98 -17.32
N LEU A 378 -20.01 10.17 -17.06
CA LEU A 378 -18.59 10.34 -16.74
C LEU A 378 -18.23 9.75 -15.35
N LEU A 379 -19.12 9.90 -14.36
CA LEU A 379 -18.90 9.40 -13.00
C LEU A 379 -19.08 7.88 -12.90
N LEU A 380 -20.16 7.35 -13.46
CA LEU A 380 -20.56 5.94 -13.33
C LEU A 380 -20.06 5.06 -14.48
N GLY A 381 -19.82 5.64 -15.65
CA GLY A 381 -19.43 4.93 -16.87
C GLY A 381 -18.21 4.03 -16.69
N PRO A 382 -17.11 4.48 -16.04
CA PRO A 382 -15.95 3.62 -15.79
C PRO A 382 -16.30 2.37 -14.97
N TYR A 383 -17.18 2.49 -13.97
CA TYR A 383 -17.60 1.37 -13.13
C TYR A 383 -18.55 0.42 -13.88
N VAL A 384 -19.50 0.95 -14.65
CA VAL A 384 -20.41 0.15 -15.46
C VAL A 384 -19.65 -0.61 -16.55
N LEU A 385 -18.71 0.06 -17.23
CA LEU A 385 -17.83 -0.57 -18.19
C LEU A 385 -17.01 -1.68 -17.52
N ALA A 386 -16.48 -1.42 -16.32
CA ALA A 386 -15.71 -2.39 -15.57
C ALA A 386 -16.52 -3.67 -15.24
N VAL A 387 -17.70 -3.50 -14.66
CA VAL A 387 -18.59 -4.62 -14.33
C VAL A 387 -19.01 -5.37 -15.60
N SER A 388 -19.36 -4.67 -16.68
CA SER A 388 -19.77 -5.32 -17.93
C SER A 388 -18.65 -6.16 -18.56
N LEU A 389 -17.40 -5.69 -18.52
CA LEU A 389 -16.25 -6.43 -19.00
C LEU A 389 -15.96 -7.66 -18.12
N ALA A 390 -16.03 -7.52 -16.80
CA ALA A 390 -15.83 -8.62 -15.86
C ALA A 390 -16.90 -9.72 -16.03
N VAL A 391 -18.17 -9.33 -16.18
CA VAL A 391 -19.28 -10.27 -16.46
C VAL A 391 -19.07 -10.97 -17.79
N ARG A 392 -18.64 -10.25 -18.84
CA ARG A 392 -18.37 -10.84 -20.15
C ARG A 392 -17.21 -11.82 -20.13
N GLU A 393 -16.18 -11.56 -19.34
CA GLU A 393 -15.05 -12.48 -19.17
C GLU A 393 -15.47 -13.73 -18.39
N TYR A 394 -16.28 -13.57 -17.35
CA TYR A 394 -16.81 -14.70 -16.58
C TYR A 394 -17.75 -15.58 -17.42
N ALA A 395 -18.61 -14.99 -18.24
CA ALA A 395 -19.51 -15.72 -19.13
C ALA A 395 -18.81 -16.42 -20.31
N ARG A 396 -17.52 -16.14 -20.54
CA ARG A 396 -16.68 -16.78 -21.59
C ARG A 396 -15.80 -17.90 -21.04
N ARG A 397 -15.71 -18.06 -19.73
CA ARG A 397 -15.07 -19.19 -19.05
C ARG A 397 -16.14 -20.22 -18.71
#